data_AF-A0A182RIX1-F1
#
_entry.id   AF-A0A182RIX1-F1
#
_cell.length_a   1.000
_cell.length_b   1.000
_cell.length_c   1.000
_cell.angle_alpha   90.00
_cell.angle_beta   90.00
_cell.angle_gamma   90.00
#
_symmetry.space_group_name_H-M   'P 1'
#
loop_
_entity.id
_entity.type
_entity.pdbx_description
1 polymer ?
#
loop_
_entity_poly.entity_id
_entity_poly.type
_entity_poly.pdbx_seq_one_letter_code
_entity_poly.pdbx_strand_id
1 'polypeptide(L)'
;MEDSRYGLNHTELIITHQEELKQELLKYYRTSLIIALLKQCDAPISVENRALLSMYKHDGDLPLGLDHIRNVDINYHDRITIGKYIEAKITEQVRPFVEKAKRFCGGDLTELSTSQFQEQYKNLQLNQERQELTDKLAQLKTRKLLLMKACAEIRTGPFQRNNVELKHAEARSIHNKTELLQKLVATEIVNCTPHAVKAIKEVGANINTLLGNGK
;
A
#
# COMPACT_ATOMS: atom_id res chain seq x y z
N MET A 1 23.30 -0.63 36.89
CA MET A 1 21.98 -0.63 36.20
C MET A 1 21.62 -2.06 35.80
N GLU A 2 21.37 -2.96 36.78
CA GLU A 2 21.00 -4.37 36.47
C GLU A 2 19.80 -4.92 37.28
N ASP A 3 19.07 -4.08 38.02
CA ASP A 3 17.90 -4.54 38.80
C ASP A 3 16.57 -4.59 38.03
N SER A 4 16.52 -4.09 36.79
CA SER A 4 15.27 -3.99 36.03
C SER A 4 14.87 -5.27 35.28
N ARG A 5 15.78 -6.24 35.11
CA ARG A 5 15.52 -7.48 34.36
C ARG A 5 14.84 -8.58 35.18
N TYR A 6 14.97 -8.57 36.50
CA TYR A 6 14.32 -9.56 37.39
C TYR A 6 12.85 -9.20 37.72
N GLY A 7 12.50 -7.91 37.74
CA GLY A 7 11.12 -7.45 38.00
C GLY A 7 10.13 -7.74 36.87
N LEU A 8 10.59 -7.73 35.61
CA LEU A 8 9.76 -8.02 34.43
C LEU A 8 9.29 -9.48 34.41
N ASN A 9 10.18 -10.44 34.68
CA ASN A 9 9.84 -11.87 34.72
C ASN A 9 8.86 -12.23 35.85
N HIS A 10 8.95 -11.59 37.01
CA HIS A 10 8.00 -11.82 38.09
C HIS A 10 6.62 -11.27 37.76
N THR A 11 6.55 -10.13 37.08
CA THR A 11 5.29 -9.52 36.65
C THR A 11 4.59 -10.40 35.63
N GLU A 12 5.33 -10.95 34.65
CA GLU A 12 4.79 -11.90 33.67
C GLU A 12 4.27 -13.20 34.32
N LEU A 13 5.00 -13.73 35.31
CA LEU A 13 4.59 -14.95 36.03
C LEU A 13 3.35 -14.75 36.92
N ILE A 14 3.20 -13.56 37.49
CA ILE A 14 2.00 -13.18 38.26
C ILE A 14 0.79 -13.05 37.33
N ILE A 15 0.98 -12.47 36.13
CA ILE A 15 -0.08 -12.34 35.13
C ILE A 15 -0.55 -13.73 34.64
N THR A 16 0.36 -14.66 34.40
CA THR A 16 -0.01 -16.02 33.96
C THR A 16 -0.79 -16.78 35.02
N HIS A 17 -0.35 -16.75 36.28
CA HIS A 17 -1.09 -17.37 37.40
C HIS A 17 -2.46 -16.73 37.64
N GLN A 18 -2.57 -15.40 37.50
CA GLN A 18 -3.86 -14.72 37.58
C GLN A 18 -4.81 -15.17 36.46
N GLU A 19 -4.31 -15.36 35.25
CA GLU A 19 -5.12 -15.83 34.13
C GLU A 19 -5.54 -17.29 34.29
N GLU A 20 -4.67 -18.17 34.81
CA GLU A 20 -5.01 -19.57 35.16
C GLU A 20 -6.12 -19.63 36.22
N LEU A 21 -5.98 -18.85 37.31
CA LEU A 21 -6.98 -18.76 38.36
C LEU A 21 -8.33 -18.26 37.83
N LYS A 22 -8.30 -17.26 36.96
CA LYS A 22 -9.49 -16.71 36.31
C LYS A 22 -10.16 -17.75 35.41
N GLN A 23 -9.38 -18.56 34.68
CA GLN A 23 -9.92 -19.65 33.88
C GLN A 23 -10.57 -20.74 34.74
N GLU A 24 -9.96 -21.13 35.86
CA GLU A 24 -10.55 -22.08 36.81
C GLU A 24 -11.85 -21.54 37.43
N LEU A 25 -11.87 -20.27 37.86
CA LEU A 25 -13.09 -19.61 38.33
C LEU A 25 -14.18 -19.60 37.26
N LEU A 26 -13.83 -19.31 36.00
CA LEU A 26 -14.78 -19.35 34.89
C LEU A 26 -15.36 -20.75 34.67
N LYS A 27 -14.55 -21.82 34.77
CA LYS A 27 -15.04 -23.19 34.72
C LYS A 27 -16.02 -23.47 35.86
N TYR A 28 -15.71 -23.04 37.07
CA TYR A 28 -16.58 -23.20 38.23
C TYR A 28 -17.94 -22.50 38.04
N TYR A 29 -17.94 -21.24 37.62
CA TYR A 29 -19.18 -20.48 37.36
C TYR A 29 -20.01 -21.10 36.23
N ARG A 30 -19.36 -21.59 35.15
CA ARG A 30 -20.05 -22.30 34.06
C ARG A 30 -20.78 -23.54 34.57
N THR A 31 -20.10 -24.37 35.36
CA THR A 31 -20.68 -25.60 35.93
C THR A 31 -21.84 -25.28 36.86
N SER A 32 -21.70 -24.28 37.74
CA SER A 32 -22.77 -23.86 38.64
C SER A 32 -24.01 -23.34 37.89
N LEU A 33 -23.80 -22.54 36.84
CA LEU A 33 -24.89 -22.04 36.00
C LEU A 33 -25.64 -23.18 35.31
N ILE A 34 -24.92 -24.12 34.70
CA ILE A 34 -25.51 -25.29 34.04
C ILE A 34 -26.36 -26.10 35.02
N ILE A 35 -25.84 -26.35 36.23
CA ILE A 35 -26.56 -27.07 37.28
C ILE A 35 -27.82 -26.32 37.71
N ALA A 36 -27.73 -25.00 37.90
CA ALA A 36 -28.89 -24.18 38.27
C ALA A 36 -29.99 -24.21 37.20
N LEU A 37 -29.62 -24.19 35.92
CA LEU A 37 -30.57 -24.32 34.80
C LEU A 37 -31.19 -25.71 34.76
N LEU A 38 -30.40 -26.77 34.92
CA LEU A 38 -30.90 -28.14 34.90
C LEU A 38 -31.79 -28.49 36.11
N LYS A 39 -31.67 -27.76 37.23
CA LYS A 39 -32.57 -27.90 38.38
C LYS A 39 -33.98 -27.36 38.14
N GLN A 40 -34.20 -26.54 37.10
CA GLN A 40 -35.52 -25.99 36.78
C GLN A 40 -36.50 -27.10 36.38
N CYS A 41 -37.78 -26.95 36.75
CA CYS A 41 -38.81 -27.98 36.53
C CYS A 41 -39.05 -28.33 35.05
N ASP A 42 -38.74 -27.41 34.14
CA ASP A 42 -38.90 -27.55 32.69
C ASP A 42 -37.67 -28.14 31.97
N ALA A 43 -36.57 -28.41 32.69
CA ALA A 43 -35.37 -29.01 32.10
C ALA A 43 -35.63 -30.44 31.58
N PRO A 44 -35.15 -30.79 30.36
CA PRO A 44 -35.39 -32.08 29.70
C PRO A 44 -34.45 -33.15 30.24
N ILE A 45 -34.56 -33.45 31.53
CA ILE A 45 -33.80 -34.50 32.23
C ILE A 45 -34.75 -35.55 32.81
N SER A 46 -34.30 -36.80 32.83
CA SER A 46 -35.05 -37.90 33.44
C SER A 46 -35.30 -37.64 34.94
N VAL A 47 -36.34 -38.28 35.49
CA VAL A 47 -36.69 -38.16 36.92
C VAL A 47 -35.54 -38.62 37.81
N GLU A 48 -34.83 -39.68 37.41
CA GLU A 48 -33.63 -40.19 38.09
C GLU A 48 -32.50 -39.14 38.08
N ASN A 49 -32.15 -38.60 36.91
CA ASN A 49 -31.09 -37.58 36.81
C ASN A 49 -31.45 -36.30 37.57
N ARG A 50 -32.74 -35.96 37.64
CA ARG A 50 -33.24 -34.84 38.45
C ARG A 50 -33.10 -35.09 39.95
N ALA A 51 -33.33 -36.32 40.41
CA ALA A 51 -33.09 -36.71 41.80
C ALA A 51 -31.59 -36.66 42.15
N LEU A 52 -30.73 -37.12 41.25
CA LEU A 52 -29.27 -37.04 41.43
C LEU A 52 -28.78 -35.59 41.47
N LEU A 53 -29.30 -34.74 40.57
CA LEU A 53 -28.94 -33.32 40.52
C LEU A 53 -29.43 -32.55 41.76
N SER A 54 -30.57 -32.93 42.36
CA SER A 54 -31.07 -32.31 43.58
C SER A 54 -30.19 -32.62 44.80
N MET A 55 -29.55 -33.80 44.82
CA MET A 55 -28.54 -34.19 45.81
C MET A 55 -27.20 -33.48 45.60
N TYR A 56 -26.94 -32.93 44.41
CA TYR A 56 -25.74 -32.15 44.16
C TYR A 56 -25.79 -30.81 44.91
N LYS A 57 -25.08 -30.76 46.04
CA LYS A 57 -24.72 -29.53 46.76
C LYS A 57 -23.26 -29.22 46.45
N HIS A 58 -22.97 -27.95 46.15
CA HIS A 58 -21.62 -27.50 45.79
C HIS A 58 -20.59 -27.71 46.92
N ASP A 59 -21.04 -27.85 48.18
CA ASP A 59 -20.18 -27.99 49.37
C ASP A 59 -20.72 -29.05 50.35
N GLY A 60 -20.66 -30.33 49.99
CA GLY A 60 -20.95 -31.40 50.94
C GLY A 60 -20.40 -32.74 50.50
N ASP A 61 -19.82 -33.47 51.46
CA ASP A 61 -19.43 -34.85 51.24
C ASP A 61 -20.67 -35.67 50.86
N LEU A 62 -20.58 -36.36 49.72
CA LEU A 62 -21.59 -37.36 49.36
C LEU A 62 -21.60 -38.45 50.45
N PRO A 63 -22.77 -38.96 50.87
CA PRO A 63 -22.83 -40.10 51.76
C PRO A 63 -21.94 -41.23 51.24
N LEU A 64 -21.10 -41.80 52.12
CA LEU A 64 -20.17 -42.89 51.80
C LEU A 64 -20.88 -44.00 51.00
N GLY A 65 -20.31 -44.37 49.85
CA GLY A 65 -20.84 -45.42 48.97
C GLY A 65 -21.62 -44.94 47.74
N LEU A 66 -21.74 -43.62 47.52
CA LEU A 66 -22.42 -43.05 46.34
C LEU A 66 -21.46 -42.49 45.27
N ASP A 67 -20.18 -42.81 45.33
CA ASP A 67 -19.17 -42.26 44.40
C ASP A 67 -19.43 -42.61 42.92
N HIS A 68 -20.06 -43.77 42.67
CA HIS A 68 -20.50 -44.21 41.34
C HIS A 68 -21.59 -43.32 40.73
N ILE A 69 -22.29 -42.50 41.53
CA ILE A 69 -23.33 -41.57 41.06
C ILE A 69 -22.73 -40.32 40.39
N ARG A 70 -21.45 -40.03 40.64
CA ARG A 70 -20.79 -38.85 40.05
C ARG A 70 -20.67 -38.94 38.52
N ASN A 71 -20.68 -40.14 37.96
CA ASN A 71 -20.59 -40.39 36.53
C ASN A 71 -21.95 -40.87 36.00
N VAL A 72 -22.77 -39.91 35.57
CA VAL A 72 -24.04 -40.21 34.89
C VAL A 72 -23.77 -40.38 33.40
N ASP A 73 -24.03 -41.58 32.88
CA ASP A 73 -23.98 -41.84 31.44
C ASP A 73 -25.21 -41.23 30.76
N ILE A 74 -25.04 -40.01 30.27
CA ILE A 74 -26.08 -39.31 29.49
C ILE A 74 -26.02 -39.80 28.04
N ASN A 75 -27.14 -40.32 27.54
CA ASN A 75 -27.32 -40.73 26.14
C ASN A 75 -27.07 -39.55 25.19
N TYR A 76 -26.58 -39.83 23.98
CA TYR A 76 -26.29 -38.83 22.96
C TYR A 76 -27.49 -37.91 22.64
N HIS A 77 -28.68 -38.48 22.54
CA HIS A 77 -29.90 -37.70 22.27
C HIS A 77 -30.26 -36.75 23.43
N ASP A 78 -30.10 -37.24 24.66
CA ASP A 78 -30.32 -36.43 25.87
C ASP A 78 -29.29 -35.30 25.96
N ARG A 79 -28.02 -35.56 25.63
CA ARG A 79 -26.98 -34.51 25.57
C ARG A 79 -27.34 -33.40 24.60
N ILE A 80 -27.83 -33.73 23.40
CA ILE A 80 -28.25 -32.73 22.41
C ILE A 80 -29.44 -31.92 22.95
N THR A 81 -30.42 -32.59 23.53
CA THR A 81 -31.66 -31.96 24.00
C THR A 81 -31.39 -31.03 25.19
N ILE A 82 -30.58 -31.49 26.14
CA ILE A 82 -30.06 -30.69 27.25
C ILE A 82 -29.25 -29.50 26.73
N GLY A 83 -28.35 -29.73 25.76
CA GLY A 83 -27.54 -28.67 25.15
C GLY A 83 -28.39 -27.56 24.55
N LYS A 84 -29.39 -27.92 23.74
CA LYS A 84 -30.35 -26.96 23.15
C LYS A 84 -31.15 -26.20 24.21
N TYR A 85 -31.59 -26.89 25.26
CA TYR A 85 -32.33 -26.26 26.35
C TYR A 85 -31.46 -25.23 27.11
N ILE A 86 -30.22 -25.61 27.46
CA ILE A 86 -29.28 -24.72 28.14
C ILE A 86 -28.98 -23.50 27.25
N GLU A 87 -28.70 -23.71 25.97
CA GLU A 87 -28.44 -22.62 25.00
C GLU A 87 -29.64 -21.66 24.90
N ALA A 88 -30.86 -22.20 24.79
CA ALA A 88 -32.08 -21.41 24.73
C ALA A 88 -32.29 -20.59 26.01
N LYS A 89 -32.12 -21.19 27.20
CA LYS A 89 -32.27 -20.51 28.49
C LYS A 89 -31.20 -19.44 28.72
N ILE A 90 -29.95 -19.72 28.37
CA ILE A 90 -28.87 -18.72 28.45
C ILE A 90 -29.20 -17.55 27.52
N THR A 91 -29.61 -17.85 26.28
CA THR A 91 -29.98 -16.82 25.31
C THR A 91 -31.16 -15.98 25.82
N GLU A 92 -32.15 -16.60 26.44
CA GLU A 92 -33.31 -15.92 27.04
C GLU A 92 -32.90 -15.01 28.21
N GLN A 93 -32.06 -15.50 29.13
CA GLN A 93 -31.57 -14.72 30.28
C GLN A 93 -30.66 -13.56 29.86
N VAL A 94 -29.85 -13.75 28.82
CA VAL A 94 -28.88 -12.75 28.34
C VAL A 94 -29.53 -11.73 27.39
N ARG A 95 -30.64 -12.07 26.73
CA ARG A 95 -31.41 -11.20 25.83
C ARG A 95 -31.68 -9.79 26.38
N PRO A 96 -32.22 -9.58 27.61
CA PRO A 96 -32.48 -8.23 28.11
C PRO A 96 -31.20 -7.39 28.24
N PHE A 97 -30.07 -8.00 28.56
CA PHE A 97 -28.78 -7.31 28.66
C PHE A 97 -28.23 -6.94 27.27
N VAL A 98 -28.37 -7.84 26.30
CA VAL A 98 -28.00 -7.61 24.90
C VAL A 98 -28.85 -6.50 24.29
N GLU A 99 -30.17 -6.51 24.49
CA GLU A 99 -31.06 -5.46 24.00
C GLU A 99 -30.78 -4.11 24.69
N LYS A 100 -30.44 -4.13 25.98
CA LYS A 100 -29.99 -2.92 26.68
C LYS A 100 -28.67 -2.39 26.11
N ALA A 101 -27.70 -3.25 25.84
CA ALA A 101 -26.42 -2.88 25.24
C ALA A 101 -26.57 -2.31 23.83
N LYS A 102 -27.43 -2.92 22.98
CA LYS A 102 -27.72 -2.43 21.63
C LYS A 102 -28.23 -1.00 21.61
N ARG A 103 -28.99 -0.58 22.63
CA ARG A 103 -29.47 0.81 22.75
C ARG A 103 -28.33 1.82 22.94
N PHE A 104 -27.21 1.41 23.52
CA PHE A 104 -26.05 2.26 23.73
C PHE A 104 -25.09 2.25 22.54
N CYS A 105 -25.03 1.16 21.77
CA CYS A 105 -24.12 1.00 20.62
C CYS A 105 -24.83 1.18 19.26
N GLY A 106 -25.93 1.93 19.18
CA GLY A 106 -26.61 2.22 17.92
C GLY A 106 -27.14 0.98 17.16
N GLY A 107 -27.31 -0.16 17.83
CA GLY A 107 -27.76 -1.42 17.26
C GLY A 107 -26.65 -2.40 16.87
N ASP A 108 -25.38 -1.97 16.85
CA ASP A 108 -24.23 -2.83 16.51
C ASP A 108 -23.34 -3.08 17.74
N LEU A 109 -23.28 -4.33 18.19
CA LEU A 109 -22.46 -4.73 19.34
C LEU A 109 -21.00 -5.02 18.95
N THR A 110 -20.64 -4.96 17.66
CA THR A 110 -19.26 -5.17 17.21
C THR A 110 -18.31 -4.14 17.82
N GLU A 111 -18.79 -2.93 18.12
CA GLU A 111 -18.02 -1.89 18.81
C GLU A 111 -17.55 -2.32 20.20
N LEU A 112 -18.29 -3.16 20.93
CA LEU A 112 -17.86 -3.68 22.25
C LEU A 112 -16.74 -4.72 22.16
N SER A 113 -16.57 -5.32 20.98
CA SER A 113 -15.46 -6.25 20.71
C SER A 113 -14.18 -5.52 20.27
N THR A 114 -14.28 -4.22 19.98
CA THR A 114 -13.11 -3.44 19.59
C THR A 114 -12.17 -3.28 20.79
N SER A 115 -10.91 -3.66 20.59
CA SER A 115 -9.87 -3.50 21.61
C SER A 115 -9.70 -2.01 21.91
N GLN A 116 -9.52 -1.66 23.19
CA GLN A 116 -9.24 -0.29 23.64
C GLN A 116 -8.02 0.33 22.93
N PHE A 117 -7.15 -0.50 22.35
CA PHE A 117 -5.94 -0.09 21.64
C PHE A 117 -6.07 -0.09 20.10
N GLN A 118 -7.23 -0.45 19.55
CA GLN A 118 -7.42 -0.57 18.10
C GLN A 118 -7.19 0.77 17.37
N GLU A 119 -7.66 1.88 17.94
CA GLU A 119 -7.38 3.21 17.39
C GLU A 119 -5.91 3.58 17.47
N GLN A 120 -5.21 3.19 18.54
CA GLN A 120 -3.78 3.46 18.68
C GLN A 120 -2.96 2.68 17.65
N TYR A 121 -3.31 1.40 17.43
CA TYR A 121 -2.69 0.58 16.40
C TYR A 121 -2.93 1.14 14.99
N LYS A 122 -4.17 1.57 14.70
CA LYS A 122 -4.52 2.20 13.44
C LYS A 122 -3.74 3.52 13.23
N ASN A 123 -3.60 4.33 14.27
CA ASN A 123 -2.78 5.54 14.21
C ASN A 123 -1.30 5.23 13.96
N LEU A 124 -0.77 4.17 14.56
CA LEU A 124 0.61 3.73 14.34
C LEU A 124 0.84 3.34 12.87
N GLN A 125 -0.07 2.54 12.30
CA GLN A 125 -0.02 2.14 10.89
C GLN A 125 -0.11 3.35 9.95
N LEU A 126 -1.08 4.24 10.18
CA LEU A 126 -1.24 5.44 9.36
C LEU A 126 -0.01 6.35 9.43
N ASN A 127 0.65 6.45 10.59
CA ASN A 127 1.90 7.20 10.72
C ASN A 127 3.05 6.57 9.93
N GLN A 128 3.16 5.23 9.92
CA GLN A 128 4.14 4.53 9.10
C GLN A 128 3.90 4.78 7.60
N GLU A 129 2.66 4.61 7.14
CA GLU A 129 2.29 4.88 5.74
C GLU A 129 2.57 6.33 5.34
N ARG A 130 2.24 7.29 6.22
CA ARG A 130 2.51 8.72 5.97
C ARG A 130 4.00 8.98 5.79
N GLN A 131 4.85 8.36 6.62
CA GLN A 131 6.30 8.50 6.51
C GLN A 131 6.81 7.95 5.18
N GLU A 132 6.41 6.73 4.82
CA GLU A 132 6.81 6.10 3.55
C GLU A 132 6.40 6.92 2.32
N LEU A 133 5.17 7.45 2.32
CA LEU A 133 4.68 8.29 1.24
C LEU A 133 5.45 9.62 1.15
N THR A 134 5.82 10.19 2.29
CA THR A 134 6.62 11.43 2.36
C THR A 134 8.01 11.20 1.77
N ASP A 135 8.65 10.08 2.10
CA ASP A 135 9.98 9.74 1.58
C ASP A 135 9.95 9.47 0.07
N LYS A 136 8.94 8.74 -0.42
CA LYS A 136 8.71 8.55 -1.86
C LYS A 136 8.50 9.88 -2.59
N LEU A 137 7.72 10.80 -2.01
CA LEU A 137 7.50 12.13 -2.58
C LEU A 137 8.80 12.92 -2.67
N ALA A 138 9.63 12.88 -1.63
CA ALA A 138 10.93 13.55 -1.61
C ALA A 138 11.84 13.01 -2.73
N GLN A 139 11.93 11.68 -2.88
CA GLN A 139 12.71 11.04 -3.94
C GLN A 139 12.24 11.47 -5.34
N LEU A 140 10.92 11.49 -5.58
CA LEU A 140 10.35 11.90 -6.86
C LEU A 140 10.63 13.38 -7.16
N LYS A 141 10.54 14.27 -6.16
CA LYS A 141 10.89 15.69 -6.31
C LYS A 141 12.35 15.87 -6.69
N THR A 142 13.26 15.16 -6.03
CA THR A 142 14.70 15.19 -6.35
C THR A 142 14.95 14.70 -7.77
N ARG A 143 14.33 13.59 -8.18
CA ARG A 143 14.44 13.06 -9.55
C ARG A 143 13.89 14.03 -10.59
N LYS A 144 12.77 14.70 -10.31
CA LYS A 144 12.22 15.75 -11.18
C LYS A 144 13.22 16.89 -11.36
N LEU A 145 13.82 17.39 -10.29
CA LEU A 145 14.80 18.48 -10.36
C LEU A 145 16.03 18.08 -11.19
N LEU A 146 16.53 16.85 -11.02
CA LEU A 146 17.65 16.33 -11.82
C LEU A 146 17.31 16.28 -13.31
N LEU A 147 16.12 15.79 -13.66
CA LEU A 147 15.65 15.76 -15.06
C LEU A 147 15.48 17.18 -15.63
N MET A 148 14.91 18.11 -14.86
CA MET A 148 14.78 19.51 -15.28
C MET A 148 16.15 20.15 -15.53
N LYS A 149 17.14 19.87 -14.68
CA LYS A 149 18.51 20.34 -14.86
C LYS A 149 19.14 19.76 -16.13
N ALA A 150 19.02 18.45 -16.37
CA ALA A 150 19.52 17.81 -17.59
C ALA A 150 18.86 18.40 -18.85
N CYS A 151 17.55 18.62 -18.84
CA CYS A 151 16.86 19.28 -19.96
C CYS A 151 17.36 20.72 -20.18
N ALA A 152 17.61 21.48 -19.12
CA ALA A 152 18.18 22.81 -19.22
C ALA A 152 19.60 22.76 -19.83
N GLU A 153 20.46 21.85 -19.38
CA GLU A 153 21.81 21.65 -19.91
C GLU A 153 21.81 21.25 -21.39
N ILE A 154 20.87 20.40 -21.82
CA ILE A 154 20.70 20.08 -23.25
C ILE A 154 20.29 21.33 -24.03
N ARG A 155 19.35 22.12 -23.50
CA ARG A 155 18.82 23.29 -24.19
C ARG A 155 19.80 24.44 -24.26
N THR A 156 20.60 24.70 -23.22
CA THR A 156 21.45 25.90 -23.10
C THR A 156 22.96 25.59 -23.03
N GLY A 157 23.34 24.33 -22.91
CA GLY A 157 24.73 23.91 -22.78
C GLY A 157 25.43 23.69 -24.12
N PRO A 158 26.30 22.67 -24.23
CA PRO A 158 27.16 22.43 -25.40
C PRO A 158 26.42 22.36 -26.74
N PHE A 159 25.14 21.96 -26.74
CA PHE A 159 24.35 21.84 -27.96
C PHE A 159 24.12 23.19 -28.66
N GLN A 160 23.88 24.28 -27.90
CA GLN A 160 23.77 25.62 -28.49
C GLN A 160 25.09 26.10 -29.09
N ARG A 161 26.19 25.86 -28.37
CA ARG A 161 27.53 26.19 -28.85
C ARG A 161 27.85 25.44 -30.15
N ASN A 162 27.61 24.13 -30.18
CA ASN A 162 27.83 23.31 -31.37
C ASN A 162 26.96 23.76 -32.55
N ASN A 163 25.70 24.15 -32.29
CA ASN A 163 24.83 24.66 -33.34
C ASN A 163 25.33 26.01 -33.91
N VAL A 164 25.82 26.92 -33.05
CA VAL A 164 26.42 28.18 -33.49
C VAL A 164 27.71 27.94 -34.28
N GLU A 165 28.58 27.05 -33.81
CA GLU A 165 29.83 26.69 -34.50
C GLU A 165 29.55 26.04 -35.86
N LEU A 166 28.55 25.17 -35.95
CA LEU A 166 28.10 24.56 -37.20
C LEU A 166 27.56 25.62 -38.17
N LYS A 167 26.65 26.49 -37.72
CA LYS A 167 26.09 27.57 -38.55
C LYS A 167 27.16 28.54 -39.04
N HIS A 168 28.14 28.84 -38.20
CA HIS A 168 29.29 29.66 -38.58
C HIS A 168 30.19 28.97 -39.62
N ALA A 169 30.44 27.66 -39.49
CA ALA A 169 31.18 26.88 -40.49
C ALA A 169 30.43 26.81 -41.84
N GLU A 170 29.11 26.59 -41.82
CA GLU A 170 28.25 26.63 -43.01
C GLU A 170 28.32 27.99 -43.71
N ALA A 171 28.18 29.09 -42.96
CA ALA A 171 28.26 30.45 -43.50
C ALA A 171 29.63 30.74 -44.14
N ARG A 172 30.73 30.35 -43.49
CA ARG A 172 32.09 30.49 -44.07
C ARG A 172 32.27 29.67 -45.34
N SER A 173 31.74 28.45 -45.38
CA SER A 173 31.80 27.60 -46.58
C SER A 173 31.05 28.24 -47.76
N ILE A 174 29.84 28.75 -47.52
CA ILE A 174 29.06 29.46 -48.54
C ILE A 174 29.81 30.70 -49.01
N HIS A 175 30.35 31.50 -48.09
CA HIS A 175 31.13 32.69 -48.42
C HIS A 175 32.33 32.36 -49.32
N ASN A 176 33.14 31.38 -48.93
CA ASN A 176 34.30 30.94 -49.71
C ASN A 176 33.88 30.43 -51.11
N LYS A 177 32.78 29.67 -51.19
CA LYS A 177 32.24 29.21 -52.49
C LYS A 177 31.82 30.38 -53.36
N THR A 178 31.15 31.38 -52.80
CA THR A 178 30.75 32.58 -53.56
C THR A 178 31.94 33.41 -54.01
N GLU A 179 32.97 33.56 -53.18
CA GLU A 179 34.20 34.27 -53.54
C GLU A 179 34.95 33.55 -54.67
N LEU A 180 35.02 32.22 -54.63
CA LEU A 180 35.63 31.41 -55.69
C LEU A 180 34.87 31.54 -57.00
N LEU A 181 33.53 31.46 -56.97
CA LEU A 181 32.69 31.69 -58.15
C LEU A 181 32.89 33.09 -58.72
N GLN A 182 32.96 34.12 -57.86
CA GLN A 182 33.21 35.48 -58.29
C GLN A 182 34.57 35.62 -59.00
N LYS A 183 35.64 35.03 -58.44
CA LYS A 183 36.97 35.02 -59.06
C LYS A 183 37.00 34.27 -60.39
N LEU A 184 36.30 33.13 -60.46
CA LEU A 184 36.19 32.33 -61.68
C LEU A 184 35.47 33.14 -62.77
N VAL A 185 34.30 33.70 -62.47
CA VAL A 185 33.54 34.54 -63.42
C VAL A 185 34.33 35.76 -63.85
N ALA A 186 35.03 36.44 -62.94
CA ALA A 186 35.90 37.56 -63.29
C ALA A 186 37.02 37.13 -64.25
N THR A 187 37.62 35.97 -64.02
CA THR A 187 38.66 35.39 -64.89
C THR A 187 38.09 35.01 -66.26
N GLU A 188 36.91 34.39 -66.31
CA GLU A 188 36.23 34.06 -67.56
C GLU A 188 35.86 35.32 -68.35
N ILE A 189 35.34 36.37 -67.71
CA ILE A 189 35.07 37.65 -68.36
C ILE A 189 36.35 38.23 -68.95
N VAL A 190 37.45 38.26 -68.18
CA VAL A 190 38.75 38.78 -68.63
C VAL A 190 39.37 37.92 -69.73
N ASN A 191 39.13 36.61 -69.78
CA ASN A 191 39.66 35.75 -70.83
C ASN A 191 38.79 35.79 -72.10
N CYS A 192 37.47 35.82 -71.96
CA CYS A 192 36.55 35.90 -73.08
C CYS A 192 36.60 37.26 -73.78
N THR A 193 36.84 38.36 -73.05
CA THR A 193 36.78 39.71 -73.64
C THR A 193 37.88 40.01 -74.67
N PRO A 194 39.18 39.69 -74.48
CA PRO A 194 40.21 39.93 -75.49
C PRO A 194 40.05 39.03 -76.73
N HIS A 195 39.69 37.76 -76.53
CA HIS A 195 39.46 36.82 -77.63
C HIS A 195 38.19 37.18 -78.41
N ALA A 196 37.10 37.54 -77.74
CA ALA A 196 35.87 37.98 -78.38
C ALA A 196 36.07 39.32 -79.13
N VAL A 197 36.79 40.29 -78.54
CA VAL A 197 37.09 41.56 -79.22
C VAL A 197 37.98 41.35 -80.44
N LYS A 198 38.97 40.45 -80.39
CA LYS A 198 39.77 40.09 -81.56
C LYS A 198 38.92 39.42 -82.65
N ALA A 199 38.09 38.44 -82.28
CA ALA A 199 37.20 37.77 -83.23
C ALA A 199 36.20 38.73 -83.89
N ILE A 200 35.62 39.67 -83.14
CA ILE A 200 34.74 40.71 -83.68
C ILE A 200 35.49 41.62 -84.65
N LYS A 201 36.71 42.04 -84.32
CA LYS A 201 37.55 42.85 -85.22
C LYS A 201 37.91 42.11 -86.50
N GLU A 202 38.24 40.83 -86.41
CA GLU A 202 38.58 39.99 -87.56
C GLU A 202 37.38 39.75 -88.48
N VAL A 203 36.21 39.44 -87.92
CA VAL A 203 34.96 39.35 -88.68
C VAL A 203 34.61 40.70 -89.32
N GLY A 204 34.73 41.80 -88.59
CA GLY A 204 34.52 43.15 -89.13
C GLY A 204 35.48 43.49 -90.28
N ALA A 205 36.76 43.12 -90.17
CA ALA A 205 37.73 43.27 -91.24
C ALA A 205 37.32 42.46 -92.48
N ASN A 206 36.94 41.19 -92.30
CA ASN A 206 36.49 40.33 -93.40
C ASN A 206 35.22 40.85 -94.08
N ILE A 207 34.25 41.36 -93.32
CA ILE A 207 33.03 41.98 -93.88
C ILE A 207 33.38 43.23 -94.68
N ASN A 208 34.28 44.08 -94.20
CA ASN A 208 34.72 45.28 -94.93
C ASN A 208 35.45 44.93 -96.24
N THR A 209 36.25 43.86 -96.24
CA THR A 209 36.88 43.31 -97.43
C THR A 209 35.85 42.80 -98.43
N LEU A 210 34.82 42.07 -97.98
CA LEU A 210 33.75 41.52 -98.83
C LEU A 210 32.82 42.60 -99.41
N LEU A 211 32.61 43.70 -98.68
CA LEU A 211 31.78 44.83 -99.12
C LEU A 211 32.53 45.85 -100.00
N GLY A 212 33.80 45.59 -100.34
CA GLY A 212 34.60 46.46 -101.22
C GLY A 212 35.04 47.78 -100.59
N ASN A 213 34.91 47.93 -99.27
CA ASN A 213 35.34 49.13 -98.52
C ASN A 213 36.76 48.99 -97.95
N GLY A 214 37.44 47.88 -98.21
CA GLY A 214 38.85 47.67 -97.85
C GLY A 214 39.79 48.19 -98.94
N LYS A 215 40.57 49.22 -98.63
CA LYS A 215 41.89 49.41 -99.26
C LYS A 215 42.92 48.58 -98.50
#